data_AF-A0A3D1K8N4-F1
#
_entry.id   AF-A0A3D1K8N4-F1
#
_cell.length_a   1.000
_cell.length_b   1.000
_cell.length_c   1.000
_cell.angle_alpha   90.00
_cell.angle_beta   90.00
_cell.angle_gamma   90.00
#
_symmetry.space_group_name_H-M   'P 1'
#
loop_
_entity.id
_entity.type
_entity.pdbx_description
1 polymer ?
#
loop_
_entity_poly.entity_id
_entity_poly.type
_entity_poly.pdbx_seq_one_letter_code
_entity_poly.pdbx_strand_id
1 'polypeptide(L)'
;MKKILMLEDSEGRLMAFRNAVSHLPNLELVVWHDAFQMMKELPEHLPTASLISLDHDLMPQKGATADPGSGLDVAGFLVKQKPVCSVIVHTTNFEKGWAMINELSYAKWDVHRAAPAGMGESWVLDSWLPMARRLLGFDREG
;
A
#
# COMPACT_ATOMS: atom_id res chain seq x y z
N MET A 1 -17.35 6.79 0.27
CA MET A 1 -16.28 7.11 -0.69
C MET A 1 -15.38 5.88 -0.80
N LYS A 2 -14.84 5.57 -1.98
CA LYS A 2 -13.89 4.45 -2.14
C LYS A 2 -12.51 4.88 -1.61
N LYS A 3 -11.75 3.94 -1.05
CA LYS A 3 -10.48 4.25 -0.37
C LYS A 3 -9.29 3.52 -0.98
N ILE A 4 -8.15 4.19 -1.03
CA ILE A 4 -6.82 3.58 -1.13
C ILE A 4 -6.26 3.55 0.29
N LEU A 5 -5.90 2.36 0.77
CA LEU A 5 -5.33 2.15 2.09
C LEU A 5 -3.82 2.00 1.95
N MET A 6 -3.02 2.75 2.71
CA MET A 6 -1.57 2.81 2.50
C MET A 6 -0.78 2.70 3.80
N LEU A 7 0.24 1.86 3.80
CA LEU A 7 1.28 1.81 4.83
C LEU A 7 2.56 2.43 4.27
N GLU A 8 2.95 3.60 4.77
CA GLU A 8 4.12 4.36 4.31
C GLU A 8 4.47 5.44 5.35
N ASP A 9 5.74 5.51 5.76
CA ASP A 9 6.23 6.43 6.78
C ASP A 9 7.04 7.61 6.23
N SER A 10 7.53 7.52 4.99
CA SER A 10 8.36 8.54 4.37
C SER A 10 7.51 9.70 3.83
N GLU A 11 7.67 10.87 4.43
CA GLU A 11 7.00 12.11 3.98
C GLU A 11 7.23 12.42 2.50
N GLY A 12 8.44 12.18 1.98
CA GLY A 12 8.74 12.37 0.56
C GLY A 12 7.90 11.47 -0.35
N ARG A 13 7.84 10.17 -0.01
CA ARG A 13 7.00 9.21 -0.73
C ARG A 13 5.51 9.54 -0.58
N LEU A 14 5.06 9.95 0.60
CA LEU A 14 3.68 10.36 0.85
C LEU A 14 3.28 11.59 0.03
N MET A 15 4.14 12.58 -0.12
CA MET A 15 3.88 13.73 -0.99
C MET A 15 3.67 13.27 -2.44
N ALA A 16 4.53 12.37 -2.93
CA ALA A 16 4.40 11.81 -4.29
C ALA A 16 3.12 10.97 -4.44
N PHE A 17 2.75 10.15 -3.45
CA PHE A 17 1.50 9.38 -3.47
C PHE A 17 0.26 10.26 -3.42
N ARG A 18 0.25 11.31 -2.59
CA ARG A 18 -0.87 12.28 -2.53
C ARG A 18 -1.04 12.98 -3.87
N ASN A 19 0.06 13.40 -4.49
CA ASN A 19 0.04 13.96 -5.84
C ASN A 19 -0.46 12.93 -6.87
N ALA A 20 -0.02 11.68 -6.81
CA ALA A 20 -0.51 10.64 -7.72
C ALA A 20 -2.02 10.39 -7.57
N VAL A 21 -2.51 10.28 -6.32
CA VAL A 21 -3.91 10.03 -6.03
C VAL A 21 -4.81 11.22 -6.40
N SER A 22 -4.31 12.46 -6.40
CA SER A 22 -5.10 13.61 -6.88
C SER A 22 -5.45 13.54 -8.36
N HIS A 23 -4.79 12.67 -9.14
CA HIS A 23 -5.14 12.39 -10.54
C HIS A 23 -6.23 11.31 -10.68
N LEU A 24 -6.70 10.73 -9.57
CA LEU A 24 -7.71 9.68 -9.56
C LEU A 24 -9.07 10.22 -9.07
N PRO A 25 -10.17 9.97 -9.79
CA PRO A 25 -11.48 10.50 -9.40
C PRO A 25 -12.05 9.76 -8.19
N ASN A 26 -12.63 10.52 -7.24
CA ASN A 26 -13.49 10.01 -6.16
C ASN A 26 -12.84 8.97 -5.22
N LEU A 27 -11.53 9.08 -4.99
CA LEU A 27 -10.79 8.24 -4.05
C LEU A 27 -10.23 9.04 -2.88
N GLU A 28 -10.34 8.47 -1.69
CA GLU A 28 -9.68 8.95 -0.47
C GLU A 28 -8.40 8.13 -0.24
N LEU A 29 -7.27 8.80 0.03
CA LEU A 29 -6.05 8.14 0.48
C LEU A 29 -6.00 8.13 2.01
N VAL A 30 -6.11 6.95 2.61
CA VAL A 30 -5.92 6.75 4.06
C VAL A 30 -4.53 6.18 4.29
N VAL A 31 -3.75 6.86 5.12
CA VAL A 31 -2.33 6.55 5.36
C VAL A 31 -2.14 6.18 6.82
N TRP A 32 -1.38 5.12 7.05
CA TRP A 32 -0.80 4.79 8.33
C TRP A 32 0.73 4.79 8.24
N HIS A 33 1.37 5.27 9.29
CA HIS A 33 2.83 5.33 9.40
C HIS A 33 3.42 4.16 10.20
N ASP A 34 2.56 3.35 10.81
CA ASP A 34 2.94 2.14 11.54
C ASP A 34 1.95 1.01 11.30
N ALA A 35 2.47 -0.22 11.30
CA ALA A 35 1.73 -1.43 10.99
C ALA A 35 0.67 -1.74 12.06
N PHE A 36 0.95 -1.43 13.32
CA PHE A 36 0.06 -1.77 14.44
C PHE A 36 -1.23 -0.95 14.41
N GLN A 37 -1.14 0.36 14.15
CA GLN A 37 -2.30 1.22 13.94
C GLN A 37 -3.08 0.78 12.70
N MET A 38 -2.39 0.50 11.60
CA MET A 38 -3.06 0.01 10.39
C MET A 38 -3.84 -1.28 10.66
N MET A 39 -3.24 -2.28 11.32
CA MET A 39 -3.92 -3.55 11.65
C MET A 39 -5.12 -3.34 12.56
N LYS A 40 -5.03 -2.40 13.50
CA LYS A 40 -6.12 -2.08 14.42
C LYS A 40 -7.32 -1.47 13.69
N GLU A 41 -7.08 -0.58 12.72
CA GLU A 41 -8.12 0.21 12.05
C GLU A 41 -8.60 -0.41 10.73
N LEU A 42 -7.80 -1.28 10.11
CA LEU A 42 -8.10 -1.98 8.86
C LEU A 42 -9.51 -2.57 8.78
N PRO A 43 -10.03 -3.29 9.81
CA PRO A 43 -11.38 -3.87 9.76
C PRO A 43 -12.49 -2.88 9.41
N GLU A 44 -12.38 -1.63 9.86
CA GLU A 44 -13.37 -0.58 9.59
C GLU A 44 -13.26 -0.01 8.17
N HIS A 45 -12.07 -0.05 7.59
CA HIS A 45 -11.78 0.51 6.27
C HIS A 45 -11.94 -0.50 5.13
N LEU A 46 -11.70 -1.80 5.39
CA LEU A 46 -11.76 -2.88 4.39
C LEU A 46 -13.05 -2.92 3.56
N PRO A 47 -14.27 -2.71 4.11
CA PRO A 47 -15.51 -2.72 3.33
C PRO A 47 -15.57 -1.65 2.22
N THR A 48 -14.76 -0.59 2.32
CA THR A 48 -14.70 0.50 1.34
C THR A 48 -13.36 0.58 0.58
N ALA A 49 -12.44 -0.36 0.86
CA ALA A 49 -11.14 -0.43 0.22
C ALA A 49 -11.29 -0.81 -1.26
N SER A 50 -10.63 -0.05 -2.13
CA SER A 50 -10.52 -0.34 -3.57
C SER A 50 -9.11 -0.71 -3.98
N LEU A 51 -8.12 -0.37 -3.16
CA LEU A 51 -6.72 -0.74 -3.32
C LEU A 51 -6.05 -0.68 -1.95
N ILE A 52 -5.13 -1.62 -1.68
CA ILE A 52 -4.22 -1.55 -0.53
C ILE A 52 -2.80 -1.42 -1.07
N SER A 53 -1.96 -0.57 -0.48
CA SER A 53 -0.56 -0.45 -0.85
C SER A 53 0.36 -0.49 0.37
N LEU A 54 1.34 -1.38 0.37
CA LEU A 54 2.16 -1.67 1.53
C LEU A 54 3.65 -1.45 1.24
N ASP A 55 4.29 -0.55 1.97
CA ASP A 55 5.72 -0.63 2.19
C ASP A 55 6.06 -1.72 3.21
N HIS A 56 7.31 -2.17 3.23
CA HIS A 56 7.82 -3.08 4.24
C HIS A 56 8.61 -2.37 5.34
N ASP A 57 9.56 -1.51 4.96
CA ASP A 57 10.58 -0.97 5.85
C ASP A 57 10.14 0.37 6.44
N LEU A 58 9.47 0.32 7.60
CA LEU A 58 8.96 1.52 8.27
C LEU A 58 9.97 2.08 9.27
N MET A 59 10.10 3.40 9.30
CA MET A 59 10.85 4.11 10.34
C MET A 59 9.89 4.68 11.40
N PRO A 60 10.28 4.64 12.70
CA PRO A 60 9.53 5.33 13.74
C PRO A 60 9.38 6.81 13.42
N GLN A 61 8.16 7.34 13.56
CA GLN A 61 7.90 8.77 13.44
C GLN A 61 8.69 9.58 14.46
N LYS A 62 8.96 10.86 14.18
CA LYS A 62 9.79 11.72 15.05
C LYS A 62 9.24 11.74 16.48
N GLY A 63 10.04 11.25 17.43
CA GLY A 63 9.69 11.18 18.86
C GLY A 63 9.02 9.88 19.28
N ALA A 64 8.71 8.96 18.35
CA ALA A 64 8.31 7.61 18.68
C ALA A 64 9.52 6.76 19.11
N THR A 65 9.35 6.00 20.18
CA THR A 65 10.34 5.02 20.67
C THR A 65 9.92 3.58 20.43
N ALA A 66 8.67 3.38 20.02
CA ALA A 66 8.13 2.06 19.72
C ALA A 66 8.52 1.64 18.30
N ASP A 67 8.70 0.34 18.12
CA ASP A 67 8.83 -0.29 16.82
C ASP A 67 7.55 -0.05 16.01
N PRO A 68 7.61 0.49 14.78
CA PRO A 68 6.44 0.69 13.93
C PRO A 68 5.89 -0.63 13.35
N GLY A 69 6.61 -1.74 13.52
CA GLY A 69 6.32 -3.00 12.83
C GLY A 69 6.65 -2.90 11.35
N SER A 70 6.11 -3.82 10.55
CA SER A 70 6.46 -3.95 9.14
C SER A 70 5.27 -4.24 8.23
N GLY A 71 5.47 -4.06 6.93
CA GLY A 71 4.49 -4.52 5.93
C GLY A 71 4.20 -6.02 5.99
N LEU A 72 5.14 -6.83 6.50
CA LEU A 72 4.93 -8.27 6.66
C LEU A 72 3.93 -8.56 7.80
N ASP A 73 3.92 -7.76 8.86
CA ASP A 73 2.92 -7.87 9.93
C ASP A 73 1.52 -7.59 9.38
N VAL A 74 1.38 -6.53 8.58
CA VAL A 74 0.11 -6.20 7.90
C VAL A 74 -0.31 -7.29 6.92
N ALA A 75 0.63 -7.86 6.14
CA ALA A 75 0.34 -8.99 5.27
C ALA A 75 -0.17 -10.20 6.07
N GLY A 76 0.50 -10.56 7.17
CA GLY A 76 0.10 -11.63 8.09
C GLY A 76 -1.26 -11.40 8.77
N PHE A 77 -1.69 -10.15 8.90
CA PHE A 77 -3.05 -9.81 9.30
C PHE A 77 -4.05 -9.98 8.15
N LEU A 78 -3.75 -9.46 6.95
CA LEU A 78 -4.62 -9.51 5.79
C LEU A 78 -4.90 -10.94 5.31
N VAL A 79 -3.95 -11.88 5.43
CA VAL A 79 -4.18 -13.30 5.08
C VAL A 79 -5.27 -13.97 5.92
N LYS A 80 -5.64 -13.40 7.06
CA LYS A 80 -6.74 -13.87 7.92
C LYS A 80 -8.08 -13.25 7.54
N GLN A 81 -8.09 -12.30 6.60
CA GLN A 81 -9.27 -11.61 6.11
C GLN A 81 -9.68 -12.18 4.74
N LYS A 82 -10.95 -11.98 4.36
CA LYS A 82 -11.39 -12.26 2.99
C LYS A 82 -10.77 -11.21 2.05
N PRO A 83 -10.17 -11.61 0.91
CA PRO A 83 -9.73 -10.66 -0.10
C PRO A 83 -10.88 -9.76 -0.59
N VAL A 84 -10.68 -8.44 -0.58
CA VAL A 84 -11.69 -7.45 -1.00
C VAL A 84 -11.25 -6.56 -2.17
N CYS A 85 -9.94 -6.42 -2.39
CA CYS A 85 -9.37 -5.63 -3.48
C CYS A 85 -7.95 -6.11 -3.78
N SER A 86 -7.32 -5.52 -4.80
CA SER A 86 -5.91 -5.78 -5.10
C SER A 86 -4.98 -5.15 -4.04
N VAL A 87 -3.80 -5.73 -3.85
CA VAL A 87 -2.73 -5.23 -2.98
C VAL A 87 -1.50 -4.92 -3.83
N ILE A 88 -0.90 -3.74 -3.67
CA ILE A 88 0.39 -3.38 -4.26
C ILE A 88 1.46 -3.37 -3.17
N VAL A 89 2.47 -4.23 -3.30
CA VAL A 89 3.68 -4.19 -2.46
C VAL A 89 4.68 -3.20 -3.08
N HIS A 90 5.04 -2.15 -2.34
CA HIS A 90 5.87 -1.02 -2.82
C HIS A 90 7.18 -0.82 -2.04
N THR A 91 7.83 -1.91 -1.65
CA THR A 91 9.13 -1.86 -0.94
C THR A 91 10.34 -2.06 -1.86
N THR A 92 11.45 -1.38 -1.53
CA THR A 92 12.79 -1.67 -2.07
C THR A 92 13.38 -2.98 -1.56
N ASN A 93 12.95 -3.47 -0.40
CA ASN A 93 13.41 -4.72 0.19
C ASN A 93 12.83 -5.91 -0.58
N PHE A 94 13.62 -6.41 -1.53
CA PHE A 94 13.18 -7.44 -2.47
C PHE A 94 12.79 -8.74 -1.77
N GLU A 95 13.59 -9.19 -0.79
CA GLU A 95 13.33 -10.44 -0.06
C GLU A 95 12.01 -10.35 0.71
N LYS A 96 11.81 -9.26 1.47
CA LYS A 96 10.59 -9.08 2.27
C LYS A 96 9.37 -8.77 1.42
N GLY A 97 9.55 -8.03 0.33
CA GLY A 97 8.51 -7.85 -0.68
C GLY A 97 8.04 -9.19 -1.26
N TRP A 98 8.94 -10.12 -1.55
CA TRP A 98 8.56 -11.46 -2.01
C TRP A 98 7.87 -12.29 -0.93
N ALA A 99 8.31 -12.20 0.33
CA ALA A 99 7.63 -12.86 1.44
C ALA A 99 6.17 -12.39 1.55
N MET A 100 5.94 -11.07 1.53
CA MET A 100 4.59 -10.49 1.55
C MET A 100 3.73 -10.95 0.35
N ILE A 101 4.30 -10.91 -0.86
CA ILE A 101 3.59 -11.36 -2.07
C ILE A 101 3.19 -12.83 -1.95
N ASN A 102 4.09 -13.69 -1.48
CA ASN A 102 3.82 -15.12 -1.34
C ASN A 102 2.72 -15.40 -0.32
N GLU A 103 2.78 -14.77 0.87
CA GLU A 103 1.75 -14.93 1.91
C GLU A 103 0.37 -14.50 1.42
N LEU A 104 0.28 -13.29 0.85
CA LEU A 104 -0.97 -12.74 0.35
C LEU A 104 -1.53 -13.56 -0.82
N SER A 105 -0.68 -13.97 -1.77
CA SER A 105 -1.08 -14.79 -2.92
C SER A 105 -1.57 -16.19 -2.50
N TYR A 106 -0.92 -16.79 -1.49
CA TYR A 106 -1.35 -18.08 -0.94
C TYR A 106 -2.77 -17.96 -0.33
N ALA A 107 -3.04 -16.84 0.35
CA ALA A 107 -4.36 -16.47 0.86
C ALA A 107 -5.34 -15.90 -0.20
N LYS A 108 -5.00 -16.02 -1.49
CA LYS A 108 -5.85 -15.65 -2.63
C LYS A 108 -6.14 -14.16 -2.77
N TRP A 109 -5.32 -13.29 -2.17
CA TRP A 109 -5.31 -11.88 -2.54
C TRP A 109 -4.77 -11.70 -3.97
N ASP A 110 -5.29 -10.71 -4.69
CA ASP A 110 -4.72 -10.26 -5.97
C ASP A 110 -3.57 -9.31 -5.68
N VAL A 111 -2.33 -9.76 -5.87
CA VAL A 111 -1.14 -9.03 -5.40
C VAL A 111 -0.25 -8.62 -6.57
N HIS A 112 0.19 -7.37 -6.54
CA HIS A 112 1.07 -6.77 -7.54
C HIS A 112 2.27 -6.13 -6.84
N ARG A 113 3.34 -5.86 -7.59
CA ARG A 113 4.55 -5.21 -7.07
C ARG A 113 4.85 -3.95 -7.88
N ALA A 114 4.95 -2.82 -7.20
CA ALA A 114 5.44 -1.56 -7.78
C ALA A 114 6.48 -0.97 -6.82
N ALA A 115 7.70 -1.49 -6.90
CA ALA A 115 8.78 -1.06 -6.02
C ALA A 115 9.44 0.24 -6.50
N PRO A 116 10.04 1.01 -5.59
CA PRO A 116 10.87 2.15 -5.95
C PRO A 116 11.96 1.73 -6.95
N ALA A 117 12.05 2.47 -8.06
CA ALA A 117 13.04 2.27 -9.09
C ALA A 117 13.75 3.60 -9.37
N GLY A 118 15.08 3.59 -9.37
CA GLY A 118 15.88 4.81 -9.56
C GLY A 118 16.09 5.64 -8.29
N MET A 119 16.47 6.90 -8.47
CA MET A 119 16.67 7.86 -7.39
C MET A 119 15.42 8.74 -7.22
N GLY A 120 14.97 8.95 -5.98
CA GLY A 120 13.82 9.79 -5.65
C GLY A 120 12.46 9.11 -5.86
N GLU A 121 11.41 9.90 -6.03
CA GLU A 121 10.00 9.47 -5.93
C GLU A 121 9.26 9.42 -7.28
N SER A 122 9.94 9.62 -8.41
CA SER A 122 9.29 9.64 -9.73
C SER A 122 8.59 8.32 -10.07
N TRP A 123 9.12 7.20 -9.54
CA TRP A 123 8.53 5.87 -9.68
C TRP A 123 7.07 5.79 -9.22
N VAL A 124 6.63 6.67 -8.30
CA VAL A 124 5.23 6.71 -7.88
C VAL A 124 4.33 7.11 -9.05
N LEU A 125 4.76 8.08 -9.87
CA LEU A 125 4.04 8.49 -11.08
C LEU A 125 4.32 7.57 -12.27
N ASP A 126 5.55 7.10 -12.41
CA ASP A 126 5.98 6.34 -13.59
C ASP A 126 5.57 4.85 -13.55
N SER A 127 5.38 4.29 -12.35
CA SER A 127 5.15 2.86 -12.14
C SER A 127 3.93 2.58 -11.27
N TRP A 128 3.87 3.15 -10.06
CA TRP A 128 2.78 2.86 -9.12
C TRP A 128 1.43 3.37 -9.62
N LEU A 129 1.36 4.62 -10.11
CA LEU A 129 0.11 5.24 -10.56
C LEU A 129 -0.51 4.52 -11.78
N PRO A 130 0.23 4.20 -12.85
CA PRO A 130 -0.29 3.38 -13.94
C PRO A 130 -0.83 2.04 -13.46
N MET A 131 -0.13 1.38 -12.52
CA MET A 131 -0.60 0.13 -11.93
C MET A 131 -1.89 0.32 -11.14
N ALA A 132 -1.96 1.35 -10.30
CA ALA A 132 -3.15 1.68 -9.54
C ALA A 132 -4.35 1.96 -10.47
N ARG A 133 -4.16 2.75 -11.54
CA ARG A 133 -5.22 3.03 -12.54
C ARG A 133 -5.74 1.75 -13.17
N ARG A 134 -4.86 0.84 -13.58
CA ARG A 134 -5.23 -0.45 -14.14
C ARG A 134 -6.05 -1.29 -13.16
N LEU A 135 -5.60 -1.42 -11.92
CA LEU A 135 -6.25 -2.22 -10.88
C LEU A 135 -7.60 -1.64 -10.43
N LEU A 136 -7.71 -0.31 -10.43
CA LEU A 136 -8.96 0.40 -10.14
C LEU A 136 -9.94 0.44 -11.32
N GLY A 137 -9.51 -0.03 -12.51
CA GLY A 137 -10.33 -0.11 -13.72
C GLY A 137 -10.40 1.19 -14.53
N PHE A 138 -9.58 2.19 -14.23
CA PHE A 138 -9.56 3.49 -14.94
C PHE A 138 -8.93 3.44 -16.33
N ASP A 139 -8.30 2.33 -16.70
CA ASP A 139 -7.74 2.12 -18.05
C ASP A 139 -8.70 1.38 -18.99
N ARG A 140 -9.91 1.03 -18.53
CA ARG A 140 -10.91 0.28 -19.33
C ARG A 140 -11.91 1.18 -20.08
N GLU A 141 -11.69 2.49 -20.10
CA GLU A 141 -12.42 3.42 -20.97
C GLU A 141 -11.48 3.90 -22.08
N GLY A 142 -11.57 3.21 -23.21
CA GLY A 142 -11.01 3.56 -24.51
C GLY A 142 -11.91 3.01 -25.60
#